data_AF-A0A4Q1KKB6-F1
#
_entry.id   AF-A0A4Q1KKB6-F1
#
_cell.length_a   1.000
_cell.length_b   1.000
_cell.length_c   1.000
_cell.angle_alpha   90.00
_cell.angle_beta   90.00
_cell.angle_gamma   90.00
#
_symmetry.space_group_name_H-M   'P 1'
#
loop_
_entity.id
_entity.type
_entity.pdbx_description
1 polymer ?
#
loop_
_entity_poly.entity_id
_entity_poly.type
_entity_poly.pdbx_seq_one_letter_code
_entity_poly.pdbx_strand_id
1 'polypeptide(L)'
;MAIRKKKAQISVYLDPEVMTMLADYAARRNQSQSLVAEAAIASFLSPDAADRREAALAKRLDQIDRRMMRMDRDVGIAVETLAVFIRFWLATTPTLPEPAAQAARAKAGERYDAFITALGRRLAKGPKLRQEIPEDVSSSAGGTER
;
A
#
# COMPACT_ATOMS: atom_id res chain seq x y z
N MET A 1 -6.29 -57.78 -5.72
CA MET A 1 -6.75 -56.89 -6.80
C MET A 1 -7.61 -55.80 -6.17
N ALA A 2 -7.17 -54.54 -6.20
CA ALA A 2 -7.96 -53.43 -5.66
C ALA A 2 -9.10 -53.10 -6.62
N ILE A 3 -10.35 -53.21 -6.14
CA ILE A 3 -11.54 -52.88 -6.92
C ILE A 3 -11.54 -51.36 -7.14
N ARG A 4 -11.34 -50.93 -8.40
CA ARG A 4 -11.46 -49.52 -8.80
C ARG A 4 -12.89 -49.08 -8.53
N LYS A 5 -13.13 -48.32 -7.46
CA LYS A 5 -14.44 -47.71 -7.17
C LYS A 5 -14.87 -46.93 -8.41
N LYS A 6 -15.99 -47.33 -9.02
CA LYS A 6 -16.58 -46.60 -10.16
C LYS A 6 -17.06 -45.24 -9.67
N LYS A 7 -16.76 -44.17 -10.42
CA LYS A 7 -17.25 -42.82 -10.14
C LYS A 7 -18.78 -42.79 -10.23
N ALA A 8 -19.44 -42.03 -9.36
CA ALA A 8 -20.89 -41.85 -9.42
C ALA A 8 -21.25 -40.93 -10.58
N GLN A 9 -22.23 -41.32 -11.40
CA GLN A 9 -22.74 -40.49 -12.49
C GLN A 9 -23.78 -39.51 -11.92
N ILE A 10 -23.63 -38.23 -12.27
CA ILE A 10 -24.62 -37.19 -11.98
C ILE A 10 -25.11 -36.60 -13.31
N SER A 11 -26.41 -36.31 -13.41
CA SER A 11 -27.00 -35.58 -14.54
C SER A 11 -27.45 -34.22 -14.03
N VAL A 12 -26.84 -33.16 -14.54
CA VAL A 12 -27.11 -31.78 -14.12
C VAL A 12 -27.23 -30.91 -15.37
N TYR A 13 -28.20 -30.03 -15.39
CA TYR A 13 -28.33 -29.03 -16.45
C TYR A 13 -27.39 -27.86 -16.16
N LEU A 14 -26.61 -27.48 -17.16
CA LEU A 14 -25.78 -26.28 -17.14
C LEU A 14 -26.37 -25.27 -18.10
N ASP A 15 -26.25 -24.00 -17.76
CA ASP A 15 -26.51 -22.92 -18.70
C ASP A 15 -25.64 -23.12 -19.97
N PRO A 16 -26.16 -22.87 -21.19
CA PRO A 16 -25.40 -23.04 -22.42
C PRO A 16 -24.07 -22.30 -22.43
N GLU A 17 -24.01 -21.08 -21.87
CA GLU A 17 -22.78 -20.29 -21.80
C GLU A 17 -21.74 -20.98 -20.91
N VAL A 18 -22.17 -21.49 -19.75
CA VAL A 18 -21.31 -22.23 -18.81
C VAL A 18 -20.80 -23.53 -19.44
N MET A 19 -21.64 -24.23 -20.21
CA MET A 19 -21.23 -25.43 -20.94
C MET A 19 -20.15 -25.13 -21.98
N THR A 20 -20.28 -24.03 -22.72
CA THR A 20 -19.26 -23.56 -23.66
C THR A 20 -17.95 -23.22 -22.94
N MET A 21 -18.03 -22.47 -21.82
CA MET A 21 -16.85 -22.15 -21.02
C MET A 21 -16.12 -23.40 -20.51
N LEU A 22 -16.86 -24.42 -20.05
CA LEU A 22 -16.29 -25.69 -19.60
C LEU A 22 -15.61 -26.43 -20.75
N ALA A 23 -16.26 -26.48 -21.91
CA ALA A 23 -15.71 -27.13 -23.11
C ALA A 23 -14.40 -26.46 -23.55
N ASP A 24 -14.39 -25.13 -23.63
CA ASP A 24 -13.21 -24.34 -23.99
C ASP A 24 -12.06 -24.52 -22.99
N TYR A 25 -12.37 -24.47 -21.69
CA TYR A 25 -11.37 -24.64 -20.64
C TYR A 25 -10.73 -26.03 -20.69
N ALA A 26 -11.54 -27.07 -20.91
CA ALA A 26 -11.09 -28.46 -21.02
C ALA A 26 -10.25 -28.68 -22.28
N ALA A 27 -10.67 -28.14 -23.42
CA ALA A 27 -9.96 -28.21 -24.69
C ALA A 27 -8.57 -27.54 -24.61
N ARG A 28 -8.49 -26.34 -24.03
CA ARG A 28 -7.22 -25.60 -23.85
C ARG A 28 -6.19 -26.36 -23.01
N ARG A 29 -6.63 -27.26 -22.13
CA ARG A 29 -5.77 -28.07 -21.25
C ARG A 29 -5.64 -29.53 -21.69
N ASN A 30 -6.24 -29.90 -22.82
CA ASN A 30 -6.30 -31.28 -23.30
C ASN A 30 -6.82 -32.26 -22.23
N GLN A 31 -7.85 -31.84 -21.49
CA GLN A 31 -8.49 -32.60 -20.40
C GLN A 31 -9.95 -32.90 -20.74
N SER A 32 -10.53 -33.95 -20.13
CA SER A 32 -11.95 -34.23 -20.31
C SER A 32 -12.82 -33.27 -19.50
N GLN A 33 -13.97 -32.88 -20.03
CA GLN A 33 -14.91 -31.99 -19.33
C GLN A 33 -15.35 -32.59 -17.99
N SER A 34 -15.56 -33.90 -17.93
CA SER A 34 -15.91 -34.60 -16.68
C SER A 34 -14.81 -34.49 -15.61
N LEU A 35 -13.53 -34.55 -16.00
CA LEU A 35 -12.41 -34.38 -15.07
C LEU A 35 -12.33 -32.94 -14.56
N VAL A 36 -12.52 -31.96 -15.45
CA VAL A 36 -12.55 -30.54 -15.08
C VAL A 36 -13.72 -30.24 -14.14
N ALA A 37 -14.92 -30.76 -14.47
CA ALA A 37 -16.12 -30.57 -13.67
C ALA A 37 -15.99 -31.20 -12.27
N GLU A 38 -15.47 -32.43 -12.19
CA GLU A 38 -15.19 -33.08 -10.90
C GLU A 38 -14.18 -32.30 -10.07
N ALA A 39 -13.08 -31.83 -10.67
CA ALA A 39 -12.09 -31.02 -9.98
C ALA A 39 -12.65 -29.69 -9.49
N ALA A 40 -13.51 -29.04 -10.29
CA ALA A 40 -14.18 -27.81 -9.91
C ALA A 40 -15.15 -28.03 -8.74
N ILE A 41 -15.98 -29.08 -8.80
CA ILE A 41 -16.90 -29.45 -7.71
C ILE A 41 -16.13 -29.81 -6.43
N ALA A 42 -15.10 -30.63 -6.54
CA ALA A 42 -14.25 -31.00 -5.41
C ALA A 42 -13.56 -29.77 -4.79
N SER A 43 -13.07 -28.85 -5.62
CA SER A 43 -12.49 -27.59 -5.15
C SER A 43 -13.50 -26.67 -4.49
N PHE A 44 -14.75 -26.64 -4.98
CA PHE A 44 -15.82 -25.83 -4.41
C PHE A 44 -16.28 -26.36 -3.05
N LEU A 45 -16.34 -27.69 -2.91
CA LEU A 45 -16.75 -28.36 -1.68
C LEU A 45 -15.61 -28.55 -0.67
N SER A 46 -14.38 -28.16 -1.01
CA SER A 46 -13.22 -28.32 -0.12
C SER A 46 -13.15 -27.18 0.91
N PRO A 47 -13.16 -27.47 2.22
CA PRO A 47 -12.96 -26.48 3.28
C PRO A 47 -11.65 -25.68 3.11
N ASP A 48 -10.58 -26.39 2.69
CA ASP A 48 -9.24 -25.84 2.51
C ASP A 48 -9.14 -24.73 1.45
N ALA A 49 -10.06 -24.65 0.49
CA ALA A 49 -9.95 -23.66 -0.59
C ALA A 49 -10.33 -22.25 -0.13
N ALA A 50 -11.36 -22.14 0.73
CA ALA A 50 -11.75 -20.88 1.36
C ALA A 50 -10.71 -20.48 2.42
N ASP A 51 -10.38 -21.41 3.32
CA ASP A 51 -9.45 -21.18 4.43
C ASP A 51 -8.06 -20.74 3.95
N ARG A 52 -7.53 -21.33 2.87
CA ARG A 52 -6.22 -20.93 2.32
C ARG A 52 -6.25 -19.54 1.70
N ARG A 53 -7.36 -19.15 1.05
CA ARG A 53 -7.50 -17.80 0.47
C ARG A 53 -7.60 -16.76 1.58
N GLU A 54 -8.39 -17.04 2.60
CA GLU A 54 -8.54 -16.17 3.77
C GLU A 54 -7.22 -16.04 4.53
N ALA A 55 -6.50 -17.14 4.78
CA ALA A 55 -5.19 -17.10 5.43
C ALA A 55 -4.15 -16.31 4.62
N ALA A 56 -4.16 -16.42 3.29
CA ALA A 56 -3.28 -15.63 2.43
C ALA A 56 -3.60 -14.12 2.47
N LEU A 57 -4.89 -13.77 2.56
CA LEU A 57 -5.33 -12.39 2.72
C LEU A 57 -4.95 -11.84 4.10
N ALA A 58 -5.23 -12.58 5.18
CA ALA A 58 -4.83 -12.21 6.54
C ALA A 58 -3.32 -11.96 6.63
N LYS A 59 -2.51 -12.86 6.07
CA LYS A 59 -1.04 -12.69 6.03
C LYS A 59 -0.59 -11.45 5.27
N ARG A 60 -1.29 -11.08 4.18
CA ARG A 60 -1.00 -9.85 3.43
C ARG A 60 -1.37 -8.61 4.23
N LEU A 61 -2.51 -8.63 4.93
CA LEU A 61 -2.93 -7.54 5.81
C LEU A 61 -1.93 -7.36 6.96
N ASP A 62 -1.52 -8.44 7.63
CA ASP A 62 -0.49 -8.40 8.67
C ASP A 62 0.83 -7.80 8.15
N GLN A 63 1.22 -8.12 6.91
CA GLN A 63 2.43 -7.57 6.31
C GLN A 63 2.29 -6.07 6.04
N ILE A 64 1.12 -5.61 5.60
CA ILE A 64 0.81 -4.19 5.39
C ILE A 64 0.84 -3.46 6.72
N ASP A 65 0.21 -3.98 7.76
CA ASP A 65 0.19 -3.37 9.10
C ASP A 65 1.60 -3.21 9.66
N ARG A 66 2.44 -4.26 9.54
CA ARG A 66 3.84 -4.16 9.96
C ARG A 66 4.63 -3.13 9.17
N ARG A 67 4.35 -2.96 7.88
CA ARG A 67 4.99 -1.92 7.06
C ARG A 67 4.51 -0.54 7.47
N MET A 68 3.22 -0.39 7.76
CA MET A 68 2.61 0.86 8.21
C MET A 68 3.14 1.29 9.57
N MET A 69 3.27 0.36 10.54
CA MET A 69 3.88 0.65 11.84
C MET A 69 5.35 1.11 11.72
N ARG A 70 6.14 0.49 10.83
CA ARG A 70 7.51 0.94 10.57
C ARG A 70 7.52 2.33 9.94
N MET A 71 6.67 2.56 8.96
CA MET A 71 6.55 3.87 8.30
C MET A 71 6.14 4.96 9.29
N ASP A 72 5.18 4.69 10.16
CA ASP A 72 4.74 5.63 11.20
C ASP A 72 5.88 5.99 12.15
N ARG A 73 6.64 4.98 12.62
CA ARG A 73 7.84 5.20 13.42
C ARG A 73 8.89 6.03 12.68
N ASP A 74 9.19 5.69 11.42
CA ASP A 74 10.22 6.37 10.65
C ASP A 74 9.80 7.83 10.34
N VAL A 75 8.50 8.09 10.11
CA VAL A 75 7.93 9.43 10.00
C VAL A 75 8.03 10.19 11.32
N GLY A 76 7.74 9.54 12.45
CA GLY A 76 7.90 10.13 13.78
C GLY A 76 9.34 10.59 14.01
N ILE A 77 10.32 9.71 13.71
CA ILE A 77 11.76 10.03 13.82
C ILE A 77 12.12 11.23 12.92
N ALA A 78 11.60 11.28 11.69
CA ALA A 78 11.85 12.39 10.78
C ALA A 78 11.28 13.72 11.30
N VAL A 79 10.07 13.71 11.85
CA VAL A 79 9.42 14.89 12.45
C VAL A 79 10.20 15.37 13.69
N GLU A 80 10.61 14.46 14.57
CA GLU A 80 11.44 14.79 15.74
C GLU A 80 12.78 15.37 15.33
N THR A 81 13.45 14.76 14.35
CA THR A 81 14.73 15.23 13.81
C THR A 81 14.59 16.64 13.23
N LEU A 82 13.53 16.90 12.46
CA LEU A 82 13.27 18.22 11.89
C LEU A 82 12.98 19.26 12.98
N ALA A 83 12.21 18.91 14.01
CA ALA A 83 11.94 19.80 15.14
C ALA A 83 13.24 20.18 15.88
N VAL A 84 14.12 19.21 16.13
CA VAL A 84 15.44 19.45 16.73
C VAL A 84 16.29 20.33 15.82
N PHE A 85 16.34 20.04 14.52
CA PHE A 85 17.08 20.84 13.54
C PHE A 85 16.61 22.29 13.50
N ILE A 86 15.30 22.55 13.45
CA ILE A 86 14.74 23.90 13.43
C ILE A 86 15.10 24.66 14.72
N ARG A 87 14.98 24.01 15.89
CA ARG A 87 15.39 24.61 17.17
C ARG A 87 16.87 24.98 17.17
N PHE A 88 17.72 24.04 16.74
CA PHE A 88 19.16 24.26 16.65
C PHE A 88 19.48 25.43 15.71
N TRP A 89 18.86 25.47 14.52
CA TRP A 89 19.07 26.52 13.53
C TRP A 89 18.63 27.90 14.04
N LEU A 90 17.46 28.01 14.69
CA LEU A 90 16.96 29.25 15.28
C LEU A 90 17.82 29.76 16.44
N ALA A 91 18.51 28.85 17.15
CA ALA A 91 19.42 29.18 18.23
C ALA A 91 20.83 29.58 17.76
N THR A 92 21.31 29.01 16.65
CA THR A 92 22.71 29.17 16.19
C THR A 92 22.90 30.22 15.12
N THR A 93 21.83 30.69 14.47
CA THR A 93 21.93 31.71 13.42
C THR A 93 21.81 33.12 14.00
N PRO A 94 22.92 33.70 14.48
CA PRO A 94 23.21 35.10 14.14
C PRO A 94 24.71 35.39 13.87
N THR A 95 25.01 36.14 12.81
CA THR A 95 26.27 36.91 12.66
C THR A 95 26.16 38.23 13.45
N LEU A 96 25.98 38.16 14.76
CA LEU A 96 25.92 39.34 15.63
C LEU A 96 27.08 39.34 16.64
N PRO A 97 27.59 40.53 17.03
CA PRO A 97 28.59 40.64 18.11
C PRO A 97 28.12 39.98 19.41
N GLU A 98 29.07 39.46 20.20
CA GLU A 98 28.89 38.59 21.38
C GLU A 98 27.70 38.93 22.33
N PRO A 99 27.41 40.20 22.68
CA PRO A 99 26.28 40.53 23.56
C PRO A 99 24.91 40.29 22.90
N ALA A 100 24.81 40.57 21.60
CA ALA A 100 23.57 40.42 20.85
C ALA A 100 23.32 38.96 20.42
N ALA A 101 24.38 38.17 20.26
CA ALA A 101 24.27 36.72 20.04
C ALA A 101 23.70 35.98 21.26
N GLN A 102 24.08 36.38 22.48
CA GLN A 102 23.57 35.77 23.71
C GLN A 102 22.08 36.10 23.94
N ALA A 103 21.67 37.35 23.69
CA ALA A 103 20.27 37.75 23.71
C ALA A 103 19.45 37.04 22.60
N ALA A 104 20.02 36.81 21.43
CA ALA A 104 19.38 36.08 20.34
C ALA A 104 19.16 34.60 20.67
N ARG A 105 20.11 33.95 21.34
CA ARG A 105 19.99 32.57 21.85
C ARG A 105 18.90 32.44 22.92
N ALA A 106 18.82 33.41 23.84
CA ALA A 106 17.79 33.45 24.87
C ALA A 106 16.36 33.52 24.30
N LYS A 107 16.19 34.12 23.11
CA LYS A 107 14.90 34.20 22.39
C LYS A 107 14.61 33.03 21.44
N ALA A 108 15.49 32.04 21.34
CA ALA A 108 15.31 30.93 20.40
C ALA A 108 14.04 30.11 20.68
N GLY A 109 13.68 29.94 21.96
CA GLY A 109 12.43 29.28 22.36
C GLY A 109 11.19 30.03 21.87
N GLU A 110 11.11 31.34 22.10
CA GLU A 110 9.99 32.18 21.63
C GLU A 110 9.84 32.14 20.10
N ARG A 111 10.97 32.14 19.36
CA ARG A 111 10.94 32.02 17.89
C ARG A 111 10.44 30.65 17.43
N TYR A 112 10.78 29.59 18.15
CA TYR A 112 10.29 28.24 17.86
C TYR A 112 8.77 28.16 18.08
N ASP A 113 8.26 28.69 19.18
CA ASP A 113 6.81 28.68 19.46
C ASP A 113 6.03 29.51 18.42
N ALA A 114 6.59 30.64 17.99
CA ALA A 114 6.03 31.45 16.90
C ALA A 114 6.03 30.66 15.57
N PHE A 115 7.09 29.92 15.26
CA PHE A 115 7.17 29.05 14.09
C PHE A 115 6.08 27.96 14.14
N ILE A 116 5.93 27.24 15.25
CA ILE A 116 4.90 26.20 15.41
C ILE A 116 3.50 26.79 15.25
N THR A 117 3.24 27.97 15.80
CA THR A 117 1.97 28.68 15.63
C THR A 117 1.69 29.04 14.17
N ALA A 118 2.69 29.55 13.45
CA ALA A 118 2.57 29.89 12.03
C ALA A 118 2.33 28.63 11.17
N LEU A 119 3.06 27.54 11.45
CA LEU A 119 2.90 26.25 10.79
C LEU A 119 1.48 25.68 11.01
N GLY A 120 0.98 25.69 12.24
CA GLY A 120 -0.38 25.25 12.56
C GLY A 120 -1.46 26.04 11.82
N ARG A 121 -1.32 27.37 11.73
CA ARG A 121 -2.22 28.23 10.94
C ARG A 121 -2.19 27.88 9.46
N ARG A 122 -1.00 27.63 8.89
CA ARG A 122 -0.85 27.24 7.48
C ARG A 122 -1.48 25.88 7.20
N LEU A 123 -1.29 24.89 8.07
CA LEU A 123 -1.91 23.57 7.92
C LEU A 123 -3.44 23.61 8.00
N ALA A 124 -4.00 24.51 8.84
CA ALA A 124 -5.44 24.66 8.99
C ALA A 124 -6.11 25.46 7.85
N LYS A 125 -5.40 26.39 7.20
CA LYS A 125 -6.00 27.38 6.28
C LYS A 125 -5.37 27.46 4.88
N GLY A 126 -4.19 26.89 4.65
CA GLY A 126 -3.44 27.04 3.41
C GLY A 126 -3.54 25.85 2.46
N PRO A 127 -3.19 26.02 1.16
CA PRO A 127 -3.00 24.89 0.25
C PRO A 127 -1.97 23.93 0.86
N LYS A 128 -2.20 22.61 0.67
CA LYS A 128 -1.26 21.61 1.18
C LYS A 128 0.08 21.87 0.50
N LEU A 129 1.20 21.79 1.23
CA LEU A 129 2.54 21.98 0.66
C LEU A 129 2.77 21.17 -0.63
N ARG A 130 2.14 19.99 -0.75
CA ARG A 130 2.13 19.15 -1.96
C ARG A 130 1.60 19.84 -3.23
N GLN A 131 0.76 20.86 -3.11
CA GLN A 131 0.21 21.63 -4.22
C GLN A 131 1.17 22.73 -4.71
N GLU A 132 2.21 23.04 -3.93
CA GLU A 132 3.25 24.01 -4.27
C GLU A 132 4.52 23.33 -4.83
N ILE A 133 4.60 22.00 -4.76
CA ILE A 133 5.68 21.21 -5.37
C ILE A 133 5.22 20.83 -6.78
N PRO A 134 5.84 21.36 -7.85
CA PRO A 134 5.54 20.91 -9.20
C PRO A 134 5.84 19.41 -9.29
N GLU A 135 4.83 18.59 -9.62
CA GLU A 135 5.12 17.22 -10.05
C GLU A 135 5.78 17.31 -11.42
N ASP A 136 7.10 17.16 -11.48
CA ASP A 136 7.82 16.93 -12.72
C ASP A 136 7.46 15.54 -13.27
N VAL A 137 6.28 15.45 -13.91
CA VAL A 137 5.90 14.29 -14.73
C VAL A 137 6.68 14.38 -16.04
N SER A 138 7.90 13.85 -16.05
CA SER A 138 8.59 13.51 -17.29
C SER A 138 8.08 12.15 -17.81
N SER A 139 6.85 12.11 -18.33
CA SER A 139 6.44 11.07 -19.27
C SER A 139 6.87 11.47 -20.69
N SER A 140 8.18 11.48 -20.96
CA SER A 140 8.67 11.52 -22.34
C SER A 140 8.55 10.12 -22.95
N ALA A 141 7.33 9.71 -23.27
CA ALA A 141 7.04 8.61 -24.16
C ALA A 141 6.32 9.20 -25.38
N GLY A 142 7.12 9.63 -26.36
CA GLY A 142 6.67 10.18 -27.63
C GLY A 142 7.64 9.83 -28.74
N GLY A 143 7.92 8.54 -28.92
CA GLY A 143 8.46 8.06 -30.18
C GLY A 143 7.33 8.02 -31.19
N THR A 144 7.36 8.90 -32.20
CA THR A 144 6.82 8.68 -33.56
C THR A 144 7.24 9.86 -34.46
N GLU A 145 8.36 9.75 -35.16
CA GLU A 145 8.62 10.42 -36.45
C GLU A 145 9.34 9.37 -37.32
N ARG A 146 8.59 8.75 -38.23
CA ARG A 146 8.63 8.94 -39.70
C ARG A 146 9.86 8.34 -40.38
#